data_AF-A0A2U3P4T9-F1
#
_entry.id   AF-A0A2U3P4T9-F1
#
_cell.length_a   1.000
_cell.length_b   1.000
_cell.length_c   1.000
_cell.angle_alpha   90.00
_cell.angle_beta   90.00
_cell.angle_gamma   90.00
#
_symmetry.space_group_name_H-M   'P 1'
#
loop_
_entity.id
_entity.type
_entity.pdbx_description
1 polymer ?
#
loop_
_entity_poly.entity_id
_entity_poly.type
_entity_poly.pdbx_seq_one_letter_code
_entity_poly.pdbx_strand_id
1 'polypeptide(L)'
;VSQSSDDAPTGPIAGARATQSPAGPQRTAGQPRPAGLHPQAGLHPQAGPSRRWTMVVKGKAAGLLIVGLLLPWNLYFGIGIPDSNTTLFAVLGAVTLLSLIAVALPAAKPGANRVRLALNVPYLLLVLAFVGFDVFETVRFGGTVNVPGGVGPGAWLGIAGALLSAQPAITGATEDGAFGRWAGSARIIGYASIVLATASFGFNLYWRVRYALHGPGDSAQFGKQNIAVIATAVVYGVVALIAVVVASRWLVRSSKGSRLETVALGASTVVAGIIVWLLPVGRDIDAFHGIAQNTSTAGVGFEGYLAWAAAAAIFAPRALARQRHPSTTEENAWRTAARNGLLLIAVWCLGSLLMRIDDLAVAVTLDYPYSRYDTLVLAAFDLVTAVLAIWLRINLVNESLSARLTSSLCGVVATLSIARVVVGVALAPRFAEPPTAVAENPVYGNDLAQQITSTFDVTLGVLAVCILVAAIITGHFSGRRLRRQQRRATRKRVAPAGAPPPPVAEQTTRIPVPGAAPPSAAATTRIQTGPPTTQLAQGPRIFRGDDSTTGQIPVPKPQIYRPPNS
;
A
#
# COMPACT_ATOMS: atom_id res chain seq x y z
N VAL A 1 -10.46 -34.78 -66.00
CA VAL A 1 -9.49 -34.82 -64.89
C VAL A 1 -10.17 -34.16 -63.69
N SER A 2 -10.96 -34.81 -62.81
CA SER A 2 -11.14 -36.24 -62.46
C SER A 2 -9.86 -36.92 -62.00
N GLN A 3 -9.81 -37.71 -60.92
CA GLN A 3 -10.86 -38.28 -60.02
C GLN A 3 -11.02 -37.47 -58.69
N SER A 4 -12.01 -37.63 -57.78
CA SER A 4 -12.69 -38.80 -57.17
C SER A 4 -11.78 -39.66 -56.25
N SER A 5 -12.23 -40.29 -55.16
CA SER A 5 -13.44 -40.19 -54.28
C SER A 5 -13.25 -41.20 -53.10
N ASP A 6 -14.08 -41.39 -52.05
CA ASP A 6 -15.40 -40.88 -51.59
C ASP A 6 -15.24 -40.27 -50.15
N ASP A 7 -15.96 -40.50 -49.02
CA ASP A 7 -17.16 -41.25 -48.58
C ASP A 7 -17.74 -40.64 -47.27
N ALA A 8 -19.07 -40.73 -47.04
CA ALA A 8 -19.84 -40.49 -45.78
C ALA A 8 -21.36 -40.70 -46.06
N PRO A 9 -22.30 -40.79 -45.07
CA PRO A 9 -22.20 -40.84 -43.59
C PRO A 9 -23.07 -41.96 -42.93
N THR A 10 -23.10 -42.05 -41.58
CA THR A 10 -24.29 -42.55 -40.83
C THR A 10 -24.46 -41.90 -39.44
N GLY A 11 -25.71 -41.84 -38.97
CA GLY A 11 -26.17 -41.53 -37.60
C GLY A 11 -27.55 -42.19 -37.37
N PRO A 12 -28.40 -41.79 -36.39
CA PRO A 12 -28.24 -40.73 -35.39
C PRO A 12 -28.80 -41.04 -33.95
N ILE A 13 -28.62 -40.09 -33.02
CA ILE A 13 -29.47 -39.72 -31.84
C ILE A 13 -30.00 -40.81 -30.84
N ALA A 14 -29.52 -40.73 -29.58
CA ALA A 14 -30.27 -40.85 -28.30
C ALA A 14 -29.28 -40.64 -27.12
N GLY A 15 -29.63 -40.30 -25.85
CA GLY A 15 -30.89 -40.00 -25.17
C GLY A 15 -30.60 -39.53 -23.72
N ALA A 16 -31.56 -38.93 -22.99
CA ALA A 16 -31.28 -38.12 -21.80
C ALA A 16 -31.33 -38.80 -20.41
N ARG A 17 -30.40 -38.41 -19.51
CA ARG A 17 -30.59 -37.94 -18.11
C ARG A 17 -31.67 -38.63 -17.20
N ALA A 18 -31.24 -39.38 -16.17
CA ALA A 18 -32.04 -39.83 -14.99
C ALA A 18 -31.10 -40.16 -13.78
N THR A 19 -31.11 -39.46 -12.63
CA THR A 19 -31.91 -39.55 -11.36
C THR A 19 -31.45 -40.52 -10.24
N GLN A 20 -30.93 -39.91 -9.16
CA GLN A 20 -30.96 -40.22 -7.70
C GLN A 20 -31.43 -41.58 -7.09
N SER A 21 -30.64 -42.07 -6.10
CA SER A 21 -31.05 -42.65 -4.77
C SER A 21 -31.71 -44.04 -4.66
N PRO A 22 -31.82 -44.68 -3.47
CA PRO A 22 -30.98 -44.69 -2.24
C PRO A 22 -30.74 -46.11 -1.60
N ALA A 23 -30.22 -46.17 -0.35
CA ALA A 23 -30.06 -47.34 0.56
C ALA A 23 -29.01 -48.41 0.15
N GLY A 24 -28.49 -49.31 1.02
CA GLY A 24 -28.66 -49.53 2.48
C GLY A 24 -27.48 -50.39 3.06
N PRO A 25 -27.36 -50.62 4.39
CA PRO A 25 -26.12 -51.10 5.02
C PRO A 25 -26.04 -52.62 5.31
N GLN A 26 -24.82 -53.18 5.32
CA GLN A 26 -24.51 -54.49 5.93
C GLN A 26 -23.23 -54.46 6.80
N ARG A 27 -23.18 -55.31 7.82
CA ARG A 27 -22.08 -55.48 8.79
C ARG A 27 -21.79 -56.98 9.02
N THR A 28 -20.56 -57.41 8.73
CA THR A 28 -19.86 -58.59 9.32
C THR A 28 -18.38 -58.39 9.01
N ALA A 29 -17.46 -58.14 9.95
CA ALA A 29 -16.99 -58.95 11.09
C ALA A 29 -15.93 -60.00 10.68
N GLY A 30 -14.66 -59.80 11.08
CA GLY A 30 -13.60 -60.80 10.94
C GLY A 30 -12.14 -60.30 10.88
N GLN A 31 -11.43 -60.39 12.01
CA GLN A 31 -9.95 -60.56 12.15
C GLN A 31 -8.95 -59.44 11.71
N PRO A 32 -7.67 -59.45 12.19
CA PRO A 32 -6.96 -58.20 12.49
C PRO A 32 -5.50 -58.02 11.95
N ARG A 33 -5.06 -56.74 11.92
CA ARG A 33 -3.70 -56.18 12.14
C ARG A 33 -2.44 -56.91 11.61
N PRO A 34 -1.48 -56.15 11.04
CA PRO A 34 -0.52 -55.45 11.91
C PRO A 34 -0.46 -53.92 11.71
N ALA A 35 0.28 -53.24 12.58
CA ALA A 35 0.54 -51.80 12.50
C ALA A 35 2.01 -51.54 12.15
N GLY A 36 2.30 -50.52 11.33
CA GLY A 36 3.69 -50.16 11.01
C GLY A 36 3.88 -49.37 9.71
N LEU A 37 3.33 -48.16 9.60
CA LEU A 37 3.76 -47.20 8.57
C LEU A 37 4.01 -45.81 9.18
N HIS A 38 5.09 -45.18 8.72
CA HIS A 38 5.72 -44.02 9.34
C HIS A 38 4.86 -42.74 9.25
N PRO A 39 4.89 -41.86 10.27
CA PRO A 39 4.46 -40.47 10.10
C PRO A 39 5.41 -39.77 9.12
N GLN A 40 4.91 -39.33 7.97
CA GLN A 40 5.71 -38.54 7.03
C GLN A 40 6.01 -37.15 7.62
N ALA A 41 7.25 -36.96 8.06
CA ALA A 41 7.79 -35.61 8.29
C ALA A 41 8.00 -34.92 6.94
N GLY A 42 7.35 -33.79 6.69
CA GLY A 42 7.54 -33.05 5.43
C GLY A 42 6.55 -31.92 5.12
N LEU A 43 5.33 -31.96 5.67
CA LEU A 43 4.33 -30.91 5.45
C LEU A 43 4.00 -30.17 6.75
N HIS A 44 4.66 -29.03 6.97
CA HIS A 44 4.16 -28.03 7.92
C HIS A 44 2.80 -27.52 7.40
N PRO A 45 1.70 -27.67 8.17
CA PRO A 45 0.45 -27.01 7.81
C PRO A 45 0.68 -25.51 7.80
N GLN A 46 0.27 -24.81 6.72
CA GLN A 46 0.23 -23.35 6.74
C GLN A 46 -0.82 -22.93 7.77
N ALA A 47 -0.35 -22.61 8.98
CA ALA A 47 -1.22 -22.33 10.12
C ALA A 47 -2.19 -21.20 9.77
N GLY A 48 -3.49 -21.52 9.77
CA GLY A 48 -4.54 -20.54 9.58
C GLY A 48 -4.38 -19.39 10.59
N PRO A 49 -4.70 -18.14 10.23
CA PRO A 49 -4.53 -17.01 11.11
C PRO A 49 -5.25 -17.26 12.44
N SER A 50 -4.50 -17.10 13.53
CA SER A 50 -4.95 -17.47 14.86
C SER A 50 -6.27 -16.79 15.25
N ARG A 51 -7.09 -17.46 16.09
CA ARG A 51 -8.38 -16.94 16.60
C ARG A 51 -8.32 -15.48 17.07
N ARG A 52 -7.19 -15.09 17.68
CA ARG A 52 -6.88 -13.71 18.09
C ARG A 52 -6.85 -12.71 16.91
N TRP A 53 -6.35 -13.08 15.73
CA TRP A 53 -6.38 -12.21 14.55
C TRP A 53 -7.81 -11.98 14.04
N THR A 54 -8.62 -13.04 13.94
CA THR A 54 -10.03 -12.91 13.54
C THR A 54 -10.80 -12.02 14.52
N MET A 55 -10.53 -12.11 15.83
CA MET A 55 -11.06 -11.20 16.84
C MET A 55 -10.61 -9.75 16.63
N VAL A 56 -9.32 -9.49 16.35
CA VAL A 56 -8.83 -8.13 16.04
C VAL A 56 -9.48 -7.55 14.78
N VAL A 57 -9.67 -8.35 13.72
CA VAL A 57 -10.35 -7.89 12.49
C VAL A 57 -11.83 -7.58 12.76
N LYS A 58 -12.53 -8.43 13.53
CA LYS A 58 -13.93 -8.16 13.95
C LYS A 58 -14.03 -6.90 14.81
N GLY A 59 -13.15 -6.73 15.80
CA GLY A 59 -13.12 -5.55 16.66
C GLY A 59 -12.86 -4.26 15.88
N LYS A 60 -11.94 -4.28 14.90
CA LYS A 60 -11.72 -3.15 14.00
C LYS A 60 -12.92 -2.86 13.09
N ALA A 61 -13.60 -3.89 12.58
CA ALA A 61 -14.81 -3.72 11.78
C ALA A 61 -15.93 -3.02 12.56
N ALA A 62 -16.22 -3.50 13.78
CA ALA A 62 -17.21 -2.90 14.66
C ALA A 62 -16.82 -1.48 15.10
N GLY A 63 -15.56 -1.25 15.48
CA GLY A 63 -15.08 0.07 15.88
C GLY A 63 -15.18 1.10 14.75
N LEU A 64 -14.85 0.73 13.51
CA LEU A 64 -15.00 1.62 12.35
C LEU A 64 -16.46 1.91 12.01
N LEU A 65 -17.36 0.93 12.14
CA LEU A 65 -18.81 1.16 11.98
C LEU A 65 -19.37 2.11 13.04
N ILE A 66 -18.95 1.94 14.30
CA ILE A 66 -19.42 2.78 15.42
C ILE A 66 -18.85 4.20 15.32
N VAL A 67 -17.55 4.37 15.08
CA VAL A 67 -16.97 5.73 14.93
C VAL A 67 -17.45 6.39 13.63
N GLY A 68 -17.72 5.62 12.57
CA GLY A 68 -18.35 6.14 11.34
C GLY A 68 -19.76 6.69 11.55
N LEU A 69 -20.51 6.22 12.55
CA LEU A 69 -21.80 6.80 12.95
C LEU A 69 -21.65 8.12 13.73
N LEU A 70 -20.47 8.37 14.32
CA LEU A 70 -20.17 9.52 15.19
C LEU A 70 -19.44 10.67 14.48
N LEU A 71 -19.35 10.62 13.15
CA LEU A 71 -18.64 11.57 12.30
C LEU A 71 -19.58 12.08 11.19
N PRO A 72 -19.28 13.25 10.57
CA PRO A 72 -20.07 13.78 9.47
C PRO A 72 -19.97 12.89 8.23
N TRP A 73 -21.10 12.75 7.52
CA TRP A 73 -21.23 11.91 6.33
C TRP A 73 -21.15 12.71 5.04
N ASN A 74 -21.56 13.98 5.09
CA ASN A 74 -21.30 15.02 4.10
C ASN A 74 -21.49 16.40 4.77
N LEU A 75 -21.40 17.50 4.03
CA LEU A 75 -21.63 18.87 4.56
C LEU A 75 -23.05 19.13 5.09
N TYR A 76 -24.01 18.28 4.77
CA TYR A 76 -25.45 18.47 5.04
C TYR A 76 -26.05 17.44 6.00
N PHE A 77 -25.26 16.44 6.45
CA PHE A 77 -25.75 15.38 7.30
C PHE A 77 -24.64 14.72 8.13
N GLY A 78 -24.86 14.64 9.44
CA GLY A 78 -24.09 13.85 10.39
C GLY A 78 -23.92 14.53 11.74
N ILE A 79 -23.19 13.90 12.67
CA ILE A 79 -23.04 14.46 14.02
C ILE A 79 -22.16 15.72 13.96
N GLY A 80 -22.73 16.84 14.42
CA GLY A 80 -22.13 18.18 14.36
C GLY A 80 -22.57 19.02 13.15
N ILE A 81 -23.41 18.47 12.26
CA ILE A 81 -23.98 19.21 11.12
C ILE A 81 -25.39 19.71 11.49
N PRO A 82 -25.68 21.03 11.44
CA PRO A 82 -27.02 21.58 11.68
C PRO A 82 -28.10 20.97 10.78
N ASP A 83 -29.35 20.99 11.26
CA ASP A 83 -30.56 20.55 10.55
C ASP A 83 -30.52 19.12 9.94
N SER A 84 -29.57 18.29 10.38
CA SER A 84 -29.38 16.90 9.94
C SER A 84 -30.65 16.06 10.08
N ASN A 85 -31.11 15.51 8.97
CA ASN A 85 -32.36 14.75 8.89
C ASN A 85 -32.38 13.51 9.82
N THR A 86 -33.28 13.51 10.79
CA THR A 86 -33.46 12.42 11.78
C THR A 86 -33.92 11.09 11.16
N THR A 87 -34.64 11.12 10.04
CA THR A 87 -34.99 9.90 9.30
C THR A 87 -33.76 9.30 8.63
N LEU A 88 -32.86 10.12 8.10
CA LEU A 88 -31.59 9.67 7.51
C LEU A 88 -30.64 9.11 8.58
N PHE A 89 -30.63 9.68 9.79
CA PHE A 89 -29.98 9.07 10.97
C PHE A 89 -30.57 7.71 11.33
N ALA A 90 -31.90 7.54 11.31
CA ALA A 90 -32.55 6.26 11.58
C ALA A 90 -32.18 5.19 10.53
N VAL A 91 -32.15 5.57 9.24
CA VAL A 91 -31.68 4.70 8.15
C VAL A 91 -30.20 4.32 8.32
N LEU A 92 -29.33 5.29 8.62
CA LEU A 92 -27.91 5.04 8.88
C LEU A 92 -27.70 4.10 10.08
N GLY A 93 -28.43 4.33 11.18
CA GLY A 93 -28.40 3.47 12.36
C GLY A 93 -28.84 2.04 12.04
N ALA A 94 -29.93 1.87 11.27
CA ALA A 94 -30.43 0.57 10.85
C ALA A 94 -29.43 -0.20 9.98
N VAL A 95 -28.83 0.42 8.95
CA VAL A 95 -27.82 -0.29 8.12
C VAL A 95 -26.54 -0.56 8.91
N THR A 96 -26.15 0.34 9.83
CA THR A 96 -25.01 0.12 10.75
C THR A 96 -25.26 -1.10 11.65
N LEU A 97 -26.47 -1.26 12.17
CA LEU A 97 -26.86 -2.44 12.97
C LEU A 97 -26.78 -3.74 12.16
N LEU A 98 -27.22 -3.75 10.89
CA LEU A 98 -27.09 -4.92 10.00
C LEU A 98 -25.61 -5.30 9.77
N SER A 99 -24.74 -4.31 9.53
CA SER A 99 -23.29 -4.53 9.42
C SER A 99 -22.67 -5.02 10.73
N LEU A 100 -23.11 -4.54 11.89
CA LEU A 100 -22.66 -5.04 13.20
C LEU A 100 -23.11 -6.49 13.46
N ILE A 101 -24.32 -6.88 13.04
CA ILE A 101 -24.78 -8.28 13.05
C ILE A 101 -23.89 -9.14 12.13
N ALA A 102 -23.47 -8.61 10.97
CA ALA A 102 -22.50 -9.30 10.10
C ALA A 102 -21.10 -9.46 10.73
N VAL A 103 -20.69 -8.54 11.62
CA VAL A 103 -19.48 -8.72 12.46
C VAL A 103 -19.68 -9.87 13.45
N ALA A 104 -20.86 -10.04 14.05
CA ALA A 104 -21.11 -11.11 15.03
C ALA A 104 -21.02 -12.52 14.40
N LEU A 105 -21.58 -12.72 13.20
CA LEU A 105 -21.74 -14.03 12.56
C LEU A 105 -20.43 -14.88 12.43
N PRO A 106 -20.50 -16.22 12.57
CA PRO A 106 -19.35 -17.10 12.43
C PRO A 106 -19.00 -17.35 10.95
N ALA A 107 -17.84 -16.89 10.50
CA ALA A 107 -17.38 -16.99 9.12
C ALA A 107 -17.07 -18.41 8.60
N ALA A 108 -17.13 -19.43 9.46
CA ALA A 108 -16.73 -20.81 9.13
C ALA A 108 -17.89 -21.72 8.65
N LYS A 109 -19.15 -21.26 8.69
CA LYS A 109 -20.28 -22.04 8.17
C LYS A 109 -20.41 -21.85 6.64
N PRO A 110 -20.76 -22.90 5.87
CA PRO A 110 -21.14 -22.76 4.47
C PRO A 110 -22.22 -21.68 4.30
N GLY A 111 -22.10 -20.86 3.25
CA GLY A 111 -23.01 -19.74 2.99
C GLY A 111 -22.83 -18.50 3.89
N ALA A 112 -22.12 -18.57 5.02
CA ALA A 112 -21.98 -17.43 5.94
C ALA A 112 -21.36 -16.18 5.30
N ASN A 113 -20.44 -16.34 4.34
CA ASN A 113 -19.88 -15.23 3.57
C ASN A 113 -20.94 -14.53 2.68
N ARG A 114 -21.95 -15.26 2.16
CA ARG A 114 -23.08 -14.65 1.43
C ARG A 114 -24.01 -13.88 2.35
N VAL A 115 -24.34 -14.43 3.52
CA VAL A 115 -25.20 -13.75 4.51
C VAL A 115 -24.52 -12.49 5.05
N ARG A 116 -23.23 -12.56 5.38
CA ARG A 116 -22.44 -11.40 5.82
C ARG A 116 -22.32 -10.33 4.73
N LEU A 117 -22.20 -10.72 3.46
CA LEU A 117 -22.24 -9.76 2.36
C LEU A 117 -23.63 -9.12 2.22
N ALA A 118 -24.71 -9.91 2.22
CA ALA A 118 -26.08 -9.43 2.08
C ALA A 118 -26.47 -8.43 3.18
N LEU A 119 -26.08 -8.67 4.43
CA LEU A 119 -26.26 -7.74 5.55
C LEU A 119 -25.50 -6.41 5.39
N ASN A 120 -24.45 -6.37 4.56
CA ASN A 120 -23.70 -5.15 4.26
C ASN A 120 -24.16 -4.46 2.96
N VAL A 121 -24.94 -5.11 2.10
CA VAL A 121 -25.45 -4.49 0.87
C VAL A 121 -26.23 -3.20 1.15
N PRO A 122 -27.14 -3.12 2.15
CA PRO A 122 -27.80 -1.85 2.51
C PRO A 122 -26.83 -0.73 2.89
N TYR A 123 -25.73 -1.05 3.59
CA TYR A 123 -24.70 -0.08 3.96
C TYR A 123 -23.94 0.45 2.74
N LEU A 124 -23.55 -0.47 1.83
CA LEU A 124 -22.87 -0.11 0.59
C LEU A 124 -23.78 0.70 -0.35
N LEU A 125 -25.08 0.40 -0.39
CA LEU A 125 -26.07 1.17 -1.14
C LEU A 125 -26.29 2.56 -0.55
N LEU A 126 -26.31 2.71 0.78
CA LEU A 126 -26.38 4.03 1.42
C LEU A 126 -25.16 4.89 1.07
N VAL A 127 -23.95 4.34 1.17
CA VAL A 127 -22.72 5.05 0.76
C VAL A 127 -22.74 5.44 -0.72
N LEU A 128 -23.21 4.55 -1.61
CA LEU A 128 -23.40 4.86 -3.03
C LEU A 128 -24.47 5.92 -3.29
N ALA A 129 -25.49 6.03 -2.42
CA ALA A 129 -26.49 7.10 -2.51
C ALA A 129 -25.90 8.47 -2.15
N PHE A 130 -25.00 8.55 -1.15
CA PHE A 130 -24.26 9.79 -0.87
C PHE A 130 -23.35 10.20 -2.04
N VAL A 131 -22.60 9.26 -2.63
CA VAL A 131 -21.80 9.53 -3.85
C VAL A 131 -22.68 9.98 -5.02
N GLY A 132 -23.85 9.34 -5.22
CA GLY A 132 -24.79 9.72 -6.27
C GLY A 132 -25.45 11.08 -6.04
N PHE A 133 -25.64 11.46 -4.77
CA PHE A 133 -26.15 12.76 -4.36
C PHE A 133 -25.12 13.86 -4.59
N ASP A 134 -23.86 13.69 -4.18
CA ASP A 134 -22.77 14.62 -4.49
C ASP A 134 -22.61 14.85 -6.00
N VAL A 135 -22.62 13.78 -6.80
CA VAL A 135 -22.55 13.88 -8.26
C VAL A 135 -23.76 14.63 -8.84
N PHE A 136 -24.96 14.42 -8.26
CA PHE A 136 -26.16 15.17 -8.67
C PHE A 136 -26.07 16.65 -8.31
N GLU A 137 -25.66 17.00 -7.09
CA GLU A 137 -25.48 18.39 -6.66
C GLU A 137 -24.40 19.10 -7.46
N THR A 138 -23.24 18.45 -7.64
CA THR A 138 -22.18 18.85 -8.56
C THR A 138 -22.73 19.21 -9.94
N VAL A 139 -23.56 18.35 -10.54
CA VAL A 139 -24.11 18.59 -11.89
C VAL A 139 -25.19 19.68 -11.87
N ARG A 140 -25.99 19.76 -10.80
CA ARG A 140 -27.11 20.70 -10.67
C ARG A 140 -26.68 22.12 -10.33
N PHE A 141 -25.59 22.28 -9.58
CA PHE A 141 -25.13 23.53 -8.99
C PHE A 141 -23.69 23.92 -9.41
N GLY A 142 -23.02 23.13 -10.25
CA GLY A 142 -21.70 23.45 -10.77
C GLY A 142 -21.62 24.85 -11.40
N GLY A 143 -20.54 25.58 -11.10
CA GLY A 143 -20.38 26.97 -11.52
C GLY A 143 -21.23 27.99 -10.74
N THR A 144 -21.94 27.58 -9.69
CA THR A 144 -22.58 28.49 -8.72
C THR A 144 -21.75 28.60 -7.43
N VAL A 145 -22.30 29.28 -6.42
CA VAL A 145 -21.73 29.39 -5.07
C VAL A 145 -22.16 28.25 -4.13
N ASN A 146 -23.10 27.39 -4.55
CA ASN A 146 -23.55 26.25 -3.76
C ASN A 146 -22.52 25.12 -3.84
N VAL A 147 -21.88 24.85 -2.70
CA VAL A 147 -20.91 23.75 -2.53
C VAL A 147 -21.61 22.39 -2.56
N PRO A 148 -21.22 21.43 -3.42
CA PRO A 148 -21.72 20.04 -3.37
C PRO A 148 -21.38 19.39 -2.03
N GLY A 149 -22.28 18.56 -1.49
CA GLY A 149 -22.14 18.04 -0.13
C GLY A 149 -20.89 17.19 0.13
N GLY A 150 -20.34 16.54 -0.91
CA GLY A 150 -19.23 15.59 -0.80
C GLY A 150 -19.59 14.30 -0.04
N VAL A 151 -18.56 13.52 0.28
CA VAL A 151 -18.63 12.31 1.09
C VAL A 151 -17.56 12.38 2.18
N GLY A 152 -18.00 12.65 3.41
CA GLY A 152 -17.18 12.89 4.59
C GLY A 152 -16.64 11.64 5.31
N PRO A 153 -15.86 11.84 6.38
CA PRO A 153 -15.13 10.78 7.06
C PRO A 153 -16.01 9.68 7.68
N GLY A 154 -17.25 9.99 8.08
CA GLY A 154 -18.21 9.00 8.58
C GLY A 154 -18.46 7.87 7.57
N ALA A 155 -18.62 8.23 6.29
CA ALA A 155 -18.76 7.27 5.19
C ALA A 155 -17.46 6.51 4.89
N TRP A 156 -16.28 7.13 5.01
CA TRP A 156 -14.98 6.47 4.80
C TRP A 156 -14.71 5.38 5.85
N LEU A 157 -14.95 5.70 7.13
CA LEU A 157 -14.88 4.73 8.22
C LEU A 157 -15.96 3.66 8.04
N GLY A 158 -17.18 4.07 7.70
CA GLY A 158 -18.33 3.21 7.47
C GLY A 158 -18.07 2.13 6.43
N ILE A 159 -17.70 2.52 5.20
CA ILE A 159 -17.42 1.56 4.12
C ILE A 159 -16.26 0.63 4.48
N ALA A 160 -15.24 1.13 5.19
CA ALA A 160 -14.12 0.31 5.64
C ALA A 160 -14.56 -0.73 6.69
N GLY A 161 -15.38 -0.32 7.67
CA GLY A 161 -15.95 -1.22 8.67
C GLY A 161 -16.89 -2.26 8.06
N ALA A 162 -17.78 -1.84 7.16
CA ALA A 162 -18.70 -2.69 6.43
C ALA A 162 -17.95 -3.76 5.60
N LEU A 163 -16.99 -3.35 4.77
CA LEU A 163 -16.18 -4.27 3.96
C LEU A 163 -15.33 -5.23 4.82
N LEU A 164 -14.77 -4.77 5.95
CA LEU A 164 -14.10 -5.67 6.91
C LEU A 164 -15.09 -6.68 7.53
N SER A 165 -16.33 -6.28 7.81
CA SER A 165 -17.36 -7.18 8.33
C SER A 165 -17.86 -8.20 7.29
N ALA A 166 -17.78 -7.88 6.00
CA ALA A 166 -18.14 -8.75 4.88
C ALA A 166 -17.01 -9.70 4.42
N GLN A 167 -15.75 -9.45 4.80
CA GLN A 167 -14.56 -10.19 4.34
C GLN A 167 -14.73 -11.73 4.34
N PRO A 168 -14.41 -12.43 3.23
CA PRO A 168 -14.40 -13.89 3.20
C PRO A 168 -13.36 -14.46 4.16
N ALA A 169 -13.65 -15.64 4.71
CA ALA A 169 -12.80 -16.35 5.66
C ALA A 169 -11.34 -16.48 5.19
N ILE A 170 -10.41 -16.62 6.13
CA ILE A 170 -8.98 -16.76 5.80
C ILE A 170 -8.56 -18.19 6.13
N THR A 171 -9.13 -19.17 5.41
CA THR A 171 -8.79 -20.60 5.51
C THR A 171 -7.78 -20.98 4.42
N GLY A 172 -6.55 -21.30 4.83
CA GLY A 172 -5.34 -21.21 3.99
C GLY A 172 -5.09 -22.31 2.95
N ALA A 173 -6.12 -22.90 2.35
CA ALA A 173 -5.95 -24.01 1.39
C ALA A 173 -6.88 -24.01 0.16
N THR A 174 -8.10 -23.48 0.25
CA THR A 174 -9.17 -23.75 -0.75
C THR A 174 -9.90 -22.52 -1.30
N GLU A 175 -9.57 -21.30 -0.86
CA GLU A 175 -10.33 -20.08 -1.19
C GLU A 175 -9.60 -19.06 -2.09
N ASP A 176 -8.48 -19.39 -2.73
CA ASP A 176 -7.73 -18.41 -3.55
C ASP A 176 -8.57 -17.84 -4.72
N GLY A 177 -9.51 -18.60 -5.30
CA GLY A 177 -10.48 -18.07 -6.28
C GLY A 177 -11.58 -17.18 -5.69
N ALA A 178 -11.95 -17.39 -4.42
CA ALA A 178 -12.92 -16.55 -3.71
C ALA A 178 -12.28 -15.20 -3.32
N PHE A 179 -11.07 -15.24 -2.75
CA PHE A 179 -10.30 -14.01 -2.50
C PHE A 179 -9.82 -13.35 -3.81
N GLY A 180 -9.57 -14.12 -4.87
CA GLY A 180 -9.26 -13.59 -6.20
C GLY A 180 -10.35 -12.66 -6.74
N ARG A 181 -11.62 -13.05 -6.62
CA ARG A 181 -12.78 -12.19 -6.97
C ARG A 181 -12.89 -10.97 -6.05
N TRP A 182 -12.75 -11.15 -4.73
CA TRP A 182 -12.79 -10.05 -3.75
C TRP A 182 -11.66 -9.02 -3.96
N ALA A 183 -10.46 -9.47 -4.32
CA ALA A 183 -9.34 -8.61 -4.72
C ALA A 183 -9.53 -8.00 -6.13
N GLY A 184 -10.34 -8.62 -6.98
CA GLY A 184 -10.81 -8.05 -8.25
C GLY A 184 -11.65 -6.80 -8.04
N SER A 185 -12.54 -6.79 -7.04
CA SER A 185 -13.33 -5.61 -6.68
C SER A 185 -12.47 -4.37 -6.38
N ALA A 186 -11.32 -4.52 -5.72
CA ALA A 186 -10.39 -3.41 -5.49
C ALA A 186 -9.74 -2.86 -6.78
N ARG A 187 -9.57 -3.69 -7.83
CA ARG A 187 -9.16 -3.19 -9.15
C ARG A 187 -10.27 -2.40 -9.82
N ILE A 188 -11.53 -2.86 -9.73
CA ILE A 188 -12.70 -2.15 -10.27
C ILE A 188 -12.82 -0.77 -9.58
N ILE A 189 -12.71 -0.71 -8.26
CA ILE A 189 -12.65 0.55 -7.49
C ILE A 189 -11.49 1.43 -7.99
N GLY A 190 -10.29 0.88 -8.18
CA GLY A 190 -9.13 1.62 -8.69
C GLY A 190 -9.32 2.20 -10.10
N TYR A 191 -9.96 1.47 -11.01
CA TYR A 191 -10.31 1.99 -12.34
C TYR A 191 -11.43 3.03 -12.29
N ALA A 192 -12.50 2.77 -11.53
CA ALA A 192 -13.60 3.72 -11.34
C ALA A 192 -13.09 5.05 -10.75
N SER A 193 -12.18 5.00 -9.77
CA SER A 193 -11.55 6.19 -9.18
C SER A 193 -10.79 7.04 -10.21
N ILE A 194 -10.08 6.40 -11.16
CA ILE A 194 -9.36 7.10 -12.23
C ILE A 194 -10.33 7.73 -13.24
N VAL A 195 -11.40 7.02 -13.61
CA VAL A 195 -12.42 7.53 -14.53
C VAL A 195 -13.18 8.69 -13.90
N LEU A 196 -13.63 8.55 -12.65
CA LEU A 196 -14.35 9.60 -11.91
C LEU A 196 -13.48 10.82 -11.65
N ALA A 197 -12.19 10.65 -11.31
CA ALA A 197 -11.26 11.78 -11.17
C ALA A 197 -11.01 12.50 -12.51
N THR A 198 -10.90 11.77 -13.62
CA THR A 198 -10.78 12.37 -14.96
C THR A 198 -12.05 13.12 -15.36
N ALA A 199 -13.23 12.59 -15.04
CA ALA A 199 -14.52 13.24 -15.27
C ALA A 199 -14.68 14.49 -14.39
N SER A 200 -14.35 14.40 -13.09
CA SER A 200 -14.31 15.51 -12.13
C SER A 200 -13.40 16.64 -12.63
N PHE A 201 -12.18 16.33 -13.09
CA PHE A 201 -11.29 17.32 -13.72
C PHE A 201 -11.93 17.99 -14.94
N GLY A 202 -12.47 17.22 -15.89
CA GLY A 202 -13.09 17.76 -17.09
C GLY A 202 -14.32 18.63 -16.80
N PHE A 203 -15.13 18.26 -15.80
CA PHE A 203 -16.33 18.98 -15.40
C PHE A 203 -15.99 20.29 -14.65
N ASN A 204 -15.01 20.24 -13.73
CA ASN A 204 -14.43 21.43 -13.09
C ASN A 204 -13.88 22.42 -14.12
N LEU A 205 -13.12 21.94 -15.11
CA LEU A 205 -12.56 22.77 -16.17
C LEU A 205 -13.66 23.36 -17.06
N TYR A 206 -14.69 22.58 -17.43
CA TYR A 206 -15.85 23.06 -18.18
C TYR A 206 -16.55 24.22 -17.48
N TRP A 207 -16.86 24.10 -16.17
CA TRP A 207 -17.53 25.17 -15.44
C TRP A 207 -16.68 26.42 -15.28
N ARG A 208 -15.37 26.29 -15.04
CA ARG A 208 -14.46 27.45 -14.92
C ARG A 208 -14.25 28.17 -16.26
N VAL A 209 -14.11 27.43 -17.35
CA VAL A 209 -14.10 28.00 -18.71
C VAL A 209 -15.43 28.67 -19.02
N ARG A 210 -16.56 28.05 -18.68
CA ARG A 210 -17.89 28.65 -18.88
C ARG A 210 -18.05 29.95 -18.07
N TYR A 211 -17.67 29.95 -16.79
CA TYR A 211 -17.70 31.12 -15.91
C TYR A 211 -16.84 32.27 -16.47
N ALA A 212 -15.58 31.98 -16.84
CA ALA A 212 -14.65 32.94 -17.43
C ALA A 212 -15.04 33.45 -18.83
N LEU A 213 -16.04 32.85 -19.48
CA LEU A 213 -16.58 33.29 -20.78
C LEU A 213 -17.95 33.98 -20.68
N HIS A 214 -18.64 33.89 -19.53
CA HIS A 214 -19.99 34.45 -19.32
C HIS A 214 -20.00 35.44 -18.15
N GLY A 215 -18.95 36.26 -18.02
CA GLY A 215 -18.90 37.34 -17.03
C GLY A 215 -20.02 38.38 -17.26
N PRO A 216 -20.38 39.18 -16.24
CA PRO A 216 -21.48 40.15 -16.33
C PRO A 216 -21.17 41.39 -17.19
N GLY A 217 -19.96 41.49 -17.76
CA GLY A 217 -19.60 42.43 -18.82
C GLY A 217 -19.60 41.73 -20.17
N ASP A 218 -20.00 42.44 -21.23
CA ASP A 218 -20.25 41.87 -22.56
C ASP A 218 -19.08 41.04 -23.13
N SER A 219 -19.43 40.05 -23.95
CA SER A 219 -18.60 38.99 -24.54
C SER A 219 -17.36 39.44 -25.33
N ALA A 220 -17.16 40.75 -25.50
CA ALA A 220 -16.01 41.36 -26.16
C ALA A 220 -14.74 41.46 -25.30
N GLN A 221 -14.81 41.31 -23.96
CA GLN A 221 -13.64 41.49 -23.07
C GLN A 221 -13.11 40.18 -22.47
N PHE A 222 -12.43 39.37 -23.30
CA PHE A 222 -11.59 38.26 -22.81
C PHE A 222 -10.28 38.79 -22.19
N GLY A 223 -10.34 39.19 -20.91
CA GLY A 223 -9.25 39.85 -20.20
C GLY A 223 -8.26 38.91 -19.49
N LYS A 224 -7.17 39.49 -18.95
CA LYS A 224 -6.15 38.79 -18.13
C LYS A 224 -6.75 37.93 -17.02
N GLN A 225 -7.81 38.43 -16.36
CA GLN A 225 -8.51 37.76 -15.27
C GLN A 225 -9.14 36.43 -15.72
N ASN A 226 -9.71 36.39 -16.93
CA ASN A 226 -10.35 35.19 -17.48
C ASN A 226 -9.28 34.13 -17.83
N ILE A 227 -8.15 34.58 -18.37
CA ILE A 227 -6.97 33.72 -18.63
C ILE A 227 -6.43 33.14 -17.32
N ALA A 228 -6.28 33.96 -16.27
CA ALA A 228 -5.82 33.53 -14.96
C ALA A 228 -6.74 32.46 -14.33
N VAL A 229 -8.06 32.71 -14.30
CA VAL A 229 -9.05 31.74 -13.77
C VAL A 229 -8.98 30.39 -14.49
N ILE A 230 -8.76 30.38 -15.81
CA ILE A 230 -8.61 29.15 -16.61
C ILE A 230 -7.23 28.50 -16.39
N ALA A 231 -6.15 29.28 -16.26
CA ALA A 231 -4.81 28.74 -16.00
C ALA A 231 -4.75 28.02 -14.65
N THR A 232 -5.21 28.67 -13.57
CA THR A 232 -5.24 28.09 -12.22
C THR A 232 -6.18 26.89 -12.14
N ALA A 233 -7.31 26.90 -12.88
CA ALA A 233 -8.18 25.73 -13.04
C ALA A 233 -7.41 24.49 -13.56
N VAL A 234 -6.60 24.69 -14.60
CA VAL A 234 -5.79 23.62 -15.19
C VAL A 234 -4.67 23.19 -14.23
N VAL A 235 -3.94 24.12 -13.60
CA VAL A 235 -2.84 23.80 -12.68
C VAL A 235 -3.34 22.98 -11.47
N TYR A 236 -4.34 23.47 -10.74
CA TYR A 236 -4.90 22.78 -9.58
C TYR A 236 -5.48 21.42 -9.98
N GLY A 237 -6.31 21.39 -11.03
CA GLY A 237 -6.98 20.17 -11.48
C GLY A 237 -6.02 19.09 -12.01
N VAL A 238 -4.94 19.47 -12.71
CA VAL A 238 -3.91 18.53 -13.18
C VAL A 238 -3.11 17.97 -12.02
N VAL A 239 -2.73 18.79 -11.02
CA VAL A 239 -2.00 18.31 -9.83
C VAL A 239 -2.85 17.32 -9.03
N ALA A 240 -4.13 17.64 -8.80
CA ALA A 240 -5.08 16.76 -8.13
C ALA A 240 -5.27 15.43 -8.88
N LEU A 241 -5.50 15.49 -10.20
CA LEU A 241 -5.63 14.31 -11.05
C LEU A 241 -4.37 13.43 -11.02
N ILE A 242 -3.17 14.03 -11.08
CA ILE A 242 -1.90 13.29 -10.97
C ILE A 242 -1.79 12.59 -9.61
N ALA A 243 -2.14 13.26 -8.50
CA ALA A 243 -2.12 12.64 -7.17
C ALA A 243 -3.08 11.43 -7.09
N VAL A 244 -4.33 11.58 -7.57
CA VAL A 244 -5.31 10.48 -7.60
C VAL A 244 -4.87 9.34 -8.51
N VAL A 245 -4.28 9.62 -9.67
CA VAL A 245 -3.78 8.59 -10.61
C VAL A 245 -2.58 7.84 -10.01
N VAL A 246 -1.64 8.53 -9.35
CA VAL A 246 -0.50 7.88 -8.67
C VAL A 246 -0.98 6.94 -7.57
N ALA A 247 -1.92 7.38 -6.72
CA ALA A 247 -2.50 6.55 -5.67
C ALA A 247 -3.33 5.38 -6.22
N SER A 248 -4.25 5.63 -7.16
CA SER A 248 -5.17 4.63 -7.72
C SER A 248 -4.44 3.55 -8.53
N ARG A 249 -3.27 3.88 -9.11
CA ARG A 249 -2.36 2.91 -9.73
C ARG A 249 -1.83 1.85 -8.75
N TRP A 250 -1.89 2.08 -7.43
CA TRP A 250 -1.56 1.07 -6.42
C TRP A 250 -2.69 0.04 -6.26
N LEU A 251 -3.95 0.49 -6.29
CA LEU A 251 -5.15 -0.36 -6.17
C LEU A 251 -5.27 -1.36 -7.35
N VAL A 252 -4.94 -0.90 -8.56
CA VAL A 252 -4.94 -1.74 -9.78
C VAL A 252 -3.84 -2.82 -9.72
N ARG A 253 -2.70 -2.53 -9.09
CA ARG A 253 -1.54 -3.44 -8.97
C ARG A 253 -1.78 -4.53 -7.93
N SER A 254 -1.55 -5.78 -8.31
CA SER A 254 -1.73 -6.96 -7.44
C SER A 254 -0.46 -7.44 -6.72
N SER A 255 0.56 -6.59 -6.55
CA SER A 255 1.83 -6.97 -5.91
C SER A 255 1.72 -7.03 -4.38
N LYS A 256 2.74 -7.58 -3.71
CA LYS A 256 2.81 -7.57 -2.24
C LYS A 256 3.01 -6.16 -1.67
N GLY A 257 3.78 -5.31 -2.37
CA GLY A 257 4.00 -3.91 -2.00
C GLY A 257 2.73 -3.06 -2.17
N SER A 258 2.09 -3.13 -3.34
CA SER A 258 0.95 -2.26 -3.66
C SER A 258 -0.28 -2.47 -2.77
N ARG A 259 -0.42 -3.69 -2.21
CA ARG A 259 -1.42 -3.97 -1.17
C ARG A 259 -1.09 -3.31 0.18
N LEU A 260 0.20 -3.19 0.54
CA LEU A 260 0.63 -2.46 1.74
C LEU A 260 0.54 -0.95 1.53
N GLU A 261 0.88 -0.46 0.33
CA GLU A 261 0.73 0.94 -0.09
C GLU A 261 -0.74 1.38 0.03
N THR A 262 -1.66 0.59 -0.53
CA THR A 262 -3.11 0.83 -0.42
C THR A 262 -3.59 0.81 1.03
N VAL A 263 -3.12 -0.14 1.85
CA VAL A 263 -3.50 -0.24 3.27
C VAL A 263 -2.96 0.93 4.09
N ALA A 264 -1.73 1.38 3.83
CA ALA A 264 -1.15 2.55 4.48
C ALA A 264 -1.89 3.83 4.10
N LEU A 265 -2.19 4.04 2.81
CA LEU A 265 -2.91 5.23 2.33
C LEU A 265 -4.33 5.31 2.90
N GLY A 266 -5.13 4.25 2.78
CA GLY A 266 -6.50 4.24 3.30
C GLY A 266 -6.58 4.28 4.83
N ALA A 267 -5.59 3.73 5.55
CA ALA A 267 -5.49 3.93 7.00
C ALA A 267 -5.12 5.38 7.35
N SER A 268 -4.22 5.99 6.59
CA SER A 268 -3.83 7.40 6.77
C SER A 268 -5.00 8.35 6.48
N THR A 269 -5.80 8.03 5.46
CA THR A 269 -7.05 8.72 5.10
C THR A 269 -8.06 8.69 6.25
N VAL A 270 -8.35 7.50 6.78
CA VAL A 270 -9.28 7.32 7.90
C VAL A 270 -8.81 8.08 9.15
N VAL A 271 -7.52 8.06 9.45
CA VAL A 271 -6.95 8.79 10.59
C VAL A 271 -6.95 10.31 10.34
N ALA A 272 -6.67 10.77 9.13
CA ALA A 272 -6.74 12.19 8.77
C ALA A 272 -8.15 12.75 8.92
N GLY A 273 -9.17 12.06 8.41
CA GLY A 273 -10.57 12.46 8.57
C GLY A 273 -11.04 12.55 10.04
N ILE A 274 -10.53 11.66 10.90
CA ILE A 274 -10.75 11.73 12.36
C ILE A 274 -10.05 12.97 12.95
N ILE A 275 -8.78 13.21 12.60
CA ILE A 275 -7.96 14.32 13.14
C ILE A 275 -8.55 15.68 12.75
N VAL A 276 -8.91 15.85 11.47
CA VAL A 276 -9.45 17.09 10.92
C VAL A 276 -10.77 17.47 11.63
N TRP A 277 -11.65 16.50 11.88
CA TRP A 277 -12.92 16.75 12.57
C TRP A 277 -12.78 16.92 14.09
N LEU A 278 -11.90 16.16 14.77
CA LEU A 278 -11.78 16.20 16.23
C LEU A 278 -10.99 17.39 16.79
N LEU A 279 -10.25 18.14 15.96
CA LEU A 279 -9.45 19.30 16.39
C LEU A 279 -10.11 20.65 16.08
N PRO A 280 -11.42 20.71 15.80
CA PRO A 280 -12.12 21.73 15.01
C PRO A 280 -11.47 22.34 13.76
N VAL A 281 -10.22 22.01 13.41
CA VAL A 281 -9.50 22.55 12.24
C VAL A 281 -10.13 22.14 10.90
N GLY A 282 -11.20 21.33 10.87
CA GLY A 282 -11.95 21.00 9.64
C GLY A 282 -12.72 22.16 9.00
N ARG A 283 -12.83 23.31 9.67
CA ARG A 283 -13.24 24.57 9.03
C ARG A 283 -12.07 25.22 8.28
N ASP A 284 -10.84 25.09 8.81
CA ASP A 284 -9.63 25.79 8.35
C ASP A 284 -8.74 24.99 7.37
N ILE A 285 -8.75 23.67 7.53
CA ILE A 285 -8.25 22.68 6.57
C ILE A 285 -9.49 22.16 5.86
N ASP A 286 -9.50 22.22 4.54
CA ASP A 286 -10.65 21.74 3.77
C ASP A 286 -10.95 20.25 4.07
N ALA A 287 -12.06 20.03 4.78
CA ALA A 287 -12.48 18.75 5.31
C ALA A 287 -13.37 17.95 4.36
N PHE A 288 -14.02 18.62 3.41
CA PHE A 288 -15.10 18.05 2.61
C PHE A 288 -14.93 18.24 1.12
N HIS A 289 -14.38 19.36 0.63
CA HIS A 289 -13.96 19.41 -0.76
C HIS A 289 -12.66 18.60 -0.93
N GLY A 290 -12.44 18.12 -2.14
CA GLY A 290 -11.42 17.11 -2.40
C GLY A 290 -9.98 17.65 -2.48
N ILE A 291 -9.11 16.82 -3.05
CA ILE A 291 -7.69 17.14 -3.24
C ILE A 291 -7.54 18.41 -4.12
N ALA A 292 -7.09 19.51 -3.52
CA ALA A 292 -6.92 20.86 -4.09
C ALA A 292 -8.18 21.50 -4.70
N GLN A 293 -8.62 22.64 -4.15
CA GLN A 293 -9.62 23.53 -4.76
C GLN A 293 -9.14 24.99 -4.77
N ASN A 294 -9.75 25.79 -5.65
CA ASN A 294 -9.58 27.24 -5.75
C ASN A 294 -10.98 27.86 -5.60
N THR A 295 -11.19 28.78 -4.68
CA THR A 295 -12.53 29.11 -4.13
C THR A 295 -13.46 29.92 -5.04
N SER A 296 -13.06 30.22 -6.29
CA SER A 296 -13.83 31.05 -7.24
C SER A 296 -15.08 30.40 -7.86
N THR A 297 -15.21 29.08 -7.85
CA THR A 297 -16.42 28.36 -8.31
C THR A 297 -16.57 27.06 -7.53
N ALA A 298 -17.78 26.74 -7.04
CA ALA A 298 -18.04 25.46 -6.39
C ALA A 298 -17.71 24.29 -7.34
N GLY A 299 -16.73 23.48 -6.95
CA GLY A 299 -16.11 22.48 -7.80
C GLY A 299 -16.27 21.05 -7.29
N VAL A 300 -16.22 20.08 -8.21
CA VAL A 300 -16.31 18.65 -7.88
C VAL A 300 -15.16 18.24 -6.96
N GLY A 301 -15.46 17.53 -5.88
CA GLY A 301 -14.44 16.94 -5.03
C GLY A 301 -13.61 15.87 -5.77
N PHE A 302 -12.28 15.93 -5.64
CA PHE A 302 -11.41 14.80 -5.95
C PHE A 302 -11.44 13.76 -4.81
N GLU A 303 -12.56 13.03 -4.69
CA GLU A 303 -12.90 12.15 -3.56
C GLU A 303 -12.16 10.79 -3.54
N GLY A 304 -10.84 10.78 -3.71
CA GLY A 304 -10.04 9.55 -3.64
C GLY A 304 -10.17 8.80 -2.31
N TYR A 305 -10.49 9.52 -1.23
CA TYR A 305 -10.53 9.05 0.15
C TYR A 305 -11.42 7.81 0.36
N LEU A 306 -12.67 7.85 -0.13
CA LEU A 306 -13.64 6.76 0.02
C LEU A 306 -13.12 5.46 -0.63
N ALA A 307 -12.57 5.59 -1.84
CA ALA A 307 -11.99 4.47 -2.59
C ALA A 307 -10.74 3.89 -1.91
N TRP A 308 -9.88 4.74 -1.33
CA TRP A 308 -8.68 4.31 -0.61
C TRP A 308 -9.04 3.60 0.71
N ALA A 309 -10.00 4.12 1.47
CA ALA A 309 -10.52 3.48 2.69
C ALA A 309 -11.15 2.10 2.38
N ALA A 310 -11.98 2.03 1.34
CA ALA A 310 -12.59 0.78 0.87
C ALA A 310 -11.54 -0.26 0.42
N ALA A 311 -10.55 0.16 -0.38
CA ALA A 311 -9.50 -0.75 -0.86
C ALA A 311 -8.54 -1.19 0.27
N ALA A 312 -8.27 -0.33 1.25
CA ALA A 312 -7.54 -0.70 2.46
C ALA A 312 -8.29 -1.79 3.25
N ALA A 313 -9.61 -1.66 3.42
CA ALA A 313 -10.45 -2.69 4.05
C ALA A 313 -10.46 -4.02 3.29
N ILE A 314 -10.38 -3.99 1.95
CA ILE A 314 -10.26 -5.20 1.11
C ILE A 314 -8.92 -5.93 1.32
N PHE A 315 -7.80 -5.20 1.47
CA PHE A 315 -6.47 -5.81 1.55
C PHE A 315 -5.93 -6.05 2.97
N ALA A 316 -6.22 -5.20 3.95
CA ALA A 316 -5.59 -5.21 5.27
C ALA A 316 -5.63 -6.58 6.01
N PRO A 317 -6.76 -7.32 6.04
CA PRO A 317 -6.84 -8.58 6.79
C PRO A 317 -5.91 -9.69 6.31
N ARG A 318 -5.51 -9.68 5.03
CA ARG A 318 -4.57 -10.66 4.45
C ARG A 318 -3.16 -10.09 4.25
N ALA A 319 -3.02 -8.78 4.05
CA ALA A 319 -1.72 -8.11 3.99
C ALA A 319 -0.98 -8.19 5.34
N LEU A 320 -1.64 -7.75 6.43
CA LEU A 320 -1.05 -7.67 7.76
C LEU A 320 -0.92 -9.05 8.44
N ALA A 321 -1.81 -10.00 8.14
CA ALA A 321 -1.76 -11.35 8.71
C ALA A 321 -0.48 -12.12 8.32
N ARG A 322 -0.03 -11.95 7.08
CA ARG A 322 1.12 -12.67 6.53
C ARG A 322 2.45 -12.17 7.10
N GLN A 323 2.53 -10.92 7.55
CA GLN A 323 3.76 -10.24 8.02
C GLN A 323 4.22 -10.63 9.44
N ARG A 324 3.85 -11.83 9.92
CA ARG A 324 4.27 -12.35 11.24
C ARG A 324 5.57 -13.17 11.19
N HIS A 325 6.12 -13.41 9.99
CA HIS A 325 7.26 -14.31 9.76
C HIS A 325 8.39 -13.59 9.01
N PRO A 326 9.19 -12.74 9.69
CA PRO A 326 10.09 -11.78 9.05
C PRO A 326 11.03 -12.42 8.02
N SER A 327 10.71 -12.18 6.75
CA SER A 327 11.37 -12.71 5.56
C SER A 327 11.93 -11.57 4.70
N THR A 328 12.95 -11.85 3.89
CA THR A 328 13.53 -10.85 2.96
C THR A 328 12.49 -10.33 1.95
N THR A 329 11.54 -11.18 1.56
CA THR A 329 10.39 -10.83 0.71
C THR A 329 9.43 -9.85 1.37
N GLU A 330 9.27 -9.91 2.70
CA GLU A 330 8.46 -8.94 3.47
C GLU A 330 9.21 -7.63 3.69
N GLU A 331 10.51 -7.68 4.01
CA GLU A 331 11.35 -6.48 4.11
C GLU A 331 11.35 -5.67 2.81
N ASN A 332 11.50 -6.36 1.66
CA ASN A 332 11.40 -5.73 0.35
C ASN A 332 9.98 -5.22 0.01
N ALA A 333 8.93 -5.83 0.55
CA ALA A 333 7.56 -5.32 0.39
C ALA A 333 7.34 -4.02 1.19
N TRP A 334 7.82 -3.94 2.43
CA TRP A 334 7.83 -2.71 3.24
C TRP A 334 8.68 -1.60 2.60
N ARG A 335 9.90 -1.93 2.15
CA ARG A 335 10.81 -1.03 1.44
C ARG A 335 10.19 -0.48 0.15
N THR A 336 9.48 -1.32 -0.61
CA THR A 336 8.73 -0.88 -1.81
C THR A 336 7.58 0.05 -1.42
N ALA A 337 6.83 -0.29 -0.38
CA ALA A 337 5.70 0.53 0.07
C ALA A 337 6.13 1.91 0.55
N ALA A 338 7.21 2.00 1.34
CA ALA A 338 7.82 3.26 1.75
C ALA A 338 8.24 4.12 0.54
N ARG A 339 8.88 3.52 -0.47
CA ARG A 339 9.31 4.22 -1.70
C ARG A 339 8.16 4.73 -2.57
N ASN A 340 7.00 4.08 -2.55
CA ASN A 340 5.82 4.53 -3.29
C ASN A 340 5.02 5.57 -2.47
N GLY A 341 4.93 5.45 -1.15
CA GLY A 341 4.39 6.51 -0.29
C GLY A 341 5.20 7.81 -0.40
N LEU A 342 6.54 7.73 -0.37
CA LEU A 342 7.43 8.87 -0.64
C LEU A 342 7.29 9.44 -2.06
N LEU A 343 6.87 8.64 -3.05
CA LEU A 343 6.57 9.17 -4.39
C LEU A 343 5.33 10.06 -4.36
N LEU A 344 4.27 9.66 -3.65
CA LEU A 344 3.05 10.46 -3.55
C LEU A 344 3.31 11.77 -2.79
N ILE A 345 4.07 11.71 -1.69
CA ILE A 345 4.51 12.91 -0.95
C ILE A 345 5.32 13.84 -1.87
N ALA A 346 6.34 13.32 -2.58
CA ALA A 346 7.14 14.14 -3.50
C ALA A 346 6.33 14.77 -4.64
N VAL A 347 5.43 13.99 -5.26
CA VAL A 347 4.54 14.46 -6.34
C VAL A 347 3.61 15.56 -5.85
N TRP A 348 3.00 15.39 -4.67
CA TRP A 348 2.14 16.40 -4.08
C TRP A 348 2.89 17.67 -3.69
N CYS A 349 4.05 17.55 -3.05
CA CYS A 349 4.84 18.72 -2.67
C CYS A 349 5.32 19.51 -3.91
N LEU A 350 5.74 18.83 -4.99
CA LEU A 350 6.08 19.52 -6.25
C LEU A 350 4.86 20.16 -6.94
N GLY A 351 3.70 19.49 -6.91
CA GLY A 351 2.46 20.06 -7.47
C GLY A 351 1.91 21.24 -6.66
N SER A 352 2.07 21.20 -5.33
CA SER A 352 1.75 22.29 -4.42
C SER A 352 2.69 23.49 -4.60
N LEU A 353 3.99 23.24 -4.78
CA LEU A 353 4.95 24.26 -5.19
C LEU A 353 4.53 24.91 -6.53
N LEU A 354 4.05 24.12 -7.50
CA LEU A 354 3.54 24.64 -8.77
C LEU A 354 2.26 25.49 -8.58
N MET A 355 1.30 25.04 -7.75
CA MET A 355 0.12 25.85 -7.39
C MET A 355 0.53 27.19 -6.77
N ARG A 356 1.45 27.20 -5.81
CA ARG A 356 1.96 28.43 -5.18
C ARG A 356 2.67 29.38 -6.15
N ILE A 357 3.33 28.84 -7.19
CA ILE A 357 3.96 29.65 -8.25
C ILE A 357 2.90 30.24 -9.20
N ASP A 358 1.86 29.47 -9.53
CA ASP A 358 0.72 29.94 -10.34
C ASP A 358 -0.06 31.04 -9.61
N ASP A 359 -0.44 30.81 -8.35
CA ASP A 359 -1.09 31.79 -7.48
C ASP A 359 -0.28 33.10 -7.32
N LEU A 360 1.04 32.98 -7.19
CA LEU A 360 1.96 34.12 -7.16
C LEU A 360 1.98 34.88 -8.49
N ALA A 361 2.02 34.16 -9.62
CA ALA A 361 2.01 34.74 -10.95
C ALA A 361 0.67 35.44 -11.26
N VAL A 362 -0.45 34.85 -10.83
CA VAL A 362 -1.79 35.44 -10.95
C VAL A 362 -1.91 36.70 -10.11
N ALA A 363 -1.49 36.67 -8.84
CA ALA A 363 -1.53 37.86 -7.98
C ALA A 363 -0.70 39.02 -8.56
N VAL A 364 0.50 38.75 -9.07
CA VAL A 364 1.35 39.74 -9.77
C VAL A 364 0.74 40.22 -11.08
N THR A 365 0.03 39.36 -11.82
CA THR A 365 -0.52 39.70 -13.15
C THR A 365 -1.82 40.50 -13.07
N LEU A 366 -2.57 40.37 -11.97
CA LEU A 366 -3.84 41.04 -11.70
C LEU A 366 -3.75 42.16 -10.65
N ASP A 367 -2.56 42.43 -10.11
CA ASP A 367 -2.27 43.41 -9.07
C ASP A 367 -3.13 43.22 -7.78
N TYR A 368 -3.39 41.95 -7.44
CA TYR A 368 -4.10 41.59 -6.22
C TYR A 368 -3.18 41.69 -4.99
N PRO A 369 -3.71 42.00 -3.78
CA PRO A 369 -2.91 41.97 -2.56
C PRO A 369 -2.46 40.54 -2.22
N TYR A 370 -1.16 40.34 -1.95
CA TYR A 370 -0.60 39.02 -1.63
C TYR A 370 0.60 39.10 -0.68
N SER A 371 0.72 38.12 0.21
CA SER A 371 1.89 37.99 1.09
C SER A 371 3.00 37.22 0.41
N ARG A 372 4.03 37.95 -0.04
CA ARG A 372 5.28 37.35 -0.58
C ARG A 372 5.94 36.39 0.40
N TYR A 373 5.88 36.72 1.69
CA TYR A 373 6.53 35.93 2.75
C TYR A 373 5.89 34.56 2.88
N ASP A 374 4.57 34.50 3.04
CA ASP A 374 3.83 33.27 3.32
C ASP A 374 3.89 32.29 2.14
N THR A 375 3.74 32.80 0.91
CA THR A 375 3.88 32.01 -0.32
C THR A 375 5.29 31.43 -0.46
N LEU A 376 6.34 32.22 -0.18
CA LEU A 376 7.74 31.77 -0.27
C LEU A 376 8.11 30.77 0.84
N VAL A 377 7.64 30.99 2.07
CA VAL A 377 7.86 30.06 3.20
C VAL A 377 7.23 28.70 2.91
N LEU A 378 5.96 28.68 2.48
CA LEU A 378 5.28 27.44 2.15
C LEU A 378 5.86 26.75 0.91
N ALA A 379 6.27 27.52 -0.11
CA ALA A 379 7.01 26.99 -1.26
C ALA A 379 8.36 26.35 -0.87
N ALA A 380 9.07 26.92 0.12
CA ALA A 380 10.31 26.36 0.64
C ALA A 380 10.08 25.06 1.43
N PHE A 381 9.05 24.99 2.28
CA PHE A 381 8.63 23.74 2.94
C PHE A 381 8.32 22.64 1.91
N ASP A 382 7.59 23.01 0.84
CA ASP A 382 7.20 22.10 -0.22
C ASP A 382 8.43 21.57 -0.99
N LEU A 383 9.33 22.46 -1.41
CA LEU A 383 10.56 22.10 -2.12
C LEU A 383 11.48 21.20 -1.27
N VAL A 384 11.73 21.56 -0.01
CA VAL A 384 12.60 20.77 0.89
C VAL A 384 12.00 19.39 1.16
N THR A 385 10.69 19.31 1.38
CA THR A 385 9.99 18.03 1.59
C THR A 385 10.05 17.15 0.33
N ALA A 386 9.84 17.74 -0.85
CA ALA A 386 9.94 17.04 -2.13
C ALA A 386 11.36 16.48 -2.37
N VAL A 387 12.39 17.32 -2.23
CA VAL A 387 13.80 16.92 -2.43
C VAL A 387 14.20 15.80 -1.47
N LEU A 388 13.84 15.91 -0.18
CA LEU A 388 14.14 14.87 0.80
C LEU A 388 13.38 13.56 0.52
N ALA A 389 12.11 13.64 0.13
CA ALA A 389 11.31 12.46 -0.22
C ALA A 389 11.82 11.76 -1.48
N ILE A 390 12.26 12.51 -2.50
CA ILE A 390 12.92 11.98 -3.71
C ILE A 390 14.25 11.31 -3.35
N TRP A 391 15.09 11.99 -2.56
CA TRP A 391 16.38 11.47 -2.13
C TRP A 391 16.21 10.14 -1.38
N LEU A 392 15.30 10.07 -0.41
CA LEU A 392 14.97 8.85 0.33
C LEU A 392 14.39 7.76 -0.58
N ARG A 393 13.49 8.11 -1.51
CA ARG A 393 12.90 7.16 -2.45
C ARG A 393 13.94 6.51 -3.36
N ILE A 394 14.98 7.23 -3.75
CA ILE A 394 16.13 6.67 -4.49
C ILE A 394 16.95 5.80 -3.53
N ASN A 395 17.37 6.37 -2.40
CA ASN A 395 18.35 5.78 -1.49
C ASN A 395 17.86 4.57 -0.68
N LEU A 396 16.55 4.39 -0.49
CA LEU A 396 15.97 3.23 0.21
C LEU A 396 16.29 1.85 -0.41
N VAL A 397 16.87 1.82 -1.61
CA VAL A 397 17.40 0.61 -2.26
C VAL A 397 18.79 0.23 -1.70
N ASN A 398 19.57 1.20 -1.23
CA ASN A 398 20.96 1.03 -0.85
C ASN A 398 21.06 0.36 0.53
N GLU A 399 21.30 -0.95 0.55
CA GLU A 399 21.46 -1.73 1.81
C GLU A 399 22.67 -1.30 2.65
N SER A 400 23.56 -0.46 2.12
CA SER A 400 24.69 0.16 2.82
C SER A 400 24.27 1.28 3.80
N LEU A 401 23.08 1.86 3.66
CA LEU A 401 22.64 2.98 4.51
C LEU A 401 22.21 2.51 5.90
N SER A 402 22.68 3.22 6.93
CA SER A 402 22.36 2.83 8.30
C SER A 402 20.85 2.99 8.57
N ALA A 403 20.25 1.97 9.20
CA ALA A 403 18.85 2.00 9.59
C ALA A 403 18.48 3.22 10.46
N ARG A 404 19.44 3.72 11.26
CA ARG A 404 19.29 4.96 12.05
C ARG A 404 19.07 6.16 11.14
N LEU A 405 19.97 6.40 10.17
CA LEU A 405 19.87 7.49 9.21
C LEU A 405 18.58 7.41 8.38
N THR A 406 18.22 6.22 7.92
CA THR A 406 16.95 6.01 7.19
C THR A 406 15.75 6.37 8.06
N SER A 407 15.72 5.94 9.33
CA SER A 407 14.62 6.28 10.24
C SER A 407 14.60 7.76 10.64
N SER A 408 15.75 8.42 10.87
CA SER A 408 15.78 9.84 11.23
C SER A 408 15.37 10.73 10.07
N LEU A 409 15.79 10.42 8.83
CA LEU A 409 15.37 11.17 7.65
C LEU A 409 13.89 10.94 7.30
N CYS A 410 13.34 9.72 7.49
CA CYS A 410 11.90 9.51 7.43
C CYS A 410 11.15 10.30 8.52
N GLY A 411 11.77 10.48 9.69
CA GLY A 411 11.29 11.35 10.75
C GLY A 411 11.24 12.81 10.32
N VAL A 412 12.29 13.32 9.69
CA VAL A 412 12.32 14.69 9.13
C VAL A 412 11.23 14.87 8.06
N VAL A 413 11.00 13.90 7.16
CA VAL A 413 9.86 13.98 6.21
C VAL A 413 8.52 14.05 6.95
N ALA A 414 8.31 13.25 8.00
CA ALA A 414 7.07 13.30 8.79
C ALA A 414 6.90 14.65 9.50
N THR A 415 7.95 15.16 10.16
CA THR A 415 7.94 16.48 10.81
C THR A 415 7.65 17.60 9.81
N LEU A 416 8.31 17.61 8.64
CA LEU A 416 8.08 18.61 7.59
C LEU A 416 6.66 18.51 7.00
N SER A 417 6.13 17.30 6.81
CA SER A 417 4.76 17.10 6.30
C SER A 417 3.71 17.61 7.29
N ILE A 418 3.93 17.43 8.60
CA ILE A 418 3.05 17.96 9.65
C ILE A 418 3.23 19.48 9.80
N ALA A 419 4.45 19.99 9.75
CA ALA A 419 4.73 21.43 9.81
C ALA A 419 4.11 22.17 8.62
N ARG A 420 4.15 21.60 7.41
CA ARG A 420 3.46 22.11 6.21
C ARG A 420 1.96 22.31 6.46
N VAL A 421 1.28 21.37 7.14
CA VAL A 421 -0.14 21.52 7.52
C VAL A 421 -0.31 22.68 8.49
N VAL A 422 0.45 22.71 9.59
CA VAL A 422 0.30 23.73 10.65
C VAL A 422 0.57 25.13 10.13
N VAL A 423 1.67 25.32 9.39
CA VAL A 423 2.04 26.60 8.77
C VAL A 423 1.05 26.94 7.65
N GLY A 424 0.58 25.94 6.88
CA GLY A 424 -0.41 26.12 5.82
C GLY A 424 -1.82 26.48 6.29
N VAL A 425 -2.13 26.27 7.57
CA VAL A 425 -3.36 26.75 8.24
C VAL A 425 -3.14 28.13 8.86
N ALA A 426 -2.00 28.33 9.53
CA ALA A 426 -1.68 29.58 10.22
C ALA A 426 -1.41 30.75 9.26
N LEU A 427 -0.91 30.47 8.05
CA LEU A 427 -0.61 31.45 7.01
C LEU A 427 -1.59 31.36 5.81
N ALA A 428 -2.78 30.77 6.01
CA ALA A 428 -3.81 30.72 4.98
C ALA A 428 -4.40 32.13 4.74
N PRO A 429 -4.38 32.66 3.50
CA PRO A 429 -5.00 33.95 3.22
C PRO A 429 -6.52 33.84 3.31
N ARG A 430 -7.13 34.72 4.10
CA ARG A 430 -8.58 34.76 4.36
C ARG A 430 -9.14 36.14 4.04
N PHE A 431 -10.39 36.17 3.58
CA PHE A 431 -11.19 37.37 3.51
C PHE A 431 -11.70 37.76 4.91
N ALA A 432 -11.75 39.07 5.20
CA ALA A 432 -12.30 39.57 6.48
C ALA A 432 -13.84 39.47 6.54
N GLU A 433 -14.48 39.51 5.37
CA GLU A 433 -15.91 39.23 5.17
C GLU A 433 -16.01 38.28 3.95
N PRO A 434 -16.84 37.22 3.98
CA PRO A 434 -17.00 36.34 2.84
C PRO A 434 -17.45 37.10 1.58
N PRO A 435 -16.81 36.91 0.39
CA PRO A 435 -17.09 37.70 -0.82
C PRO A 435 -18.48 37.43 -1.42
N THR A 436 -19.18 36.43 -0.90
CA THR A 436 -20.61 36.21 -1.10
C THR A 436 -21.29 36.47 0.24
N ALA A 437 -22.33 37.33 0.28
CA ALA A 437 -23.03 37.75 1.51
C ALA A 437 -23.92 36.65 2.15
N VAL A 438 -23.53 35.39 2.01
CA VAL A 438 -24.06 34.24 2.74
C VAL A 438 -23.34 34.20 4.09
N ALA A 439 -24.10 33.98 5.17
CA ALA A 439 -23.54 33.86 6.51
C ALA A 439 -22.42 32.80 6.57
N GLU A 440 -21.44 33.01 7.45
CA GLU A 440 -20.33 32.07 7.67
C GLU A 440 -20.86 30.65 7.92
N ASN A 441 -20.38 29.67 7.17
CA ASN A 441 -20.92 28.32 7.28
C ASN A 441 -20.32 27.62 8.52
N PRO A 442 -21.13 27.08 9.44
CA PRO A 442 -20.63 26.48 10.68
C PRO A 442 -19.86 25.16 10.48
N VAL A 443 -19.77 24.65 9.25
CA VAL A 443 -19.12 23.38 8.90
C VAL A 443 -17.87 23.56 8.02
N TYR A 444 -17.83 24.57 7.13
CA TYR A 444 -16.71 24.79 6.20
C TYR A 444 -16.29 26.26 6.12
N GLY A 445 -14.97 26.51 6.02
CA GLY A 445 -14.42 27.86 5.89
C GLY A 445 -14.70 28.48 4.53
N ASN A 446 -15.77 29.27 4.43
CA ASN A 446 -16.05 30.13 3.28
C ASN A 446 -15.26 31.46 3.31
N ASP A 447 -14.32 31.59 4.26
CA ASP A 447 -13.39 32.71 4.43
C ASP A 447 -12.09 32.56 3.62
N LEU A 448 -11.77 31.37 3.09
CA LEU A 448 -10.48 31.10 2.43
C LEU A 448 -10.36 31.71 1.02
N ALA A 449 -9.31 32.52 0.81
CA ALA A 449 -9.01 33.14 -0.48
C ALA A 449 -8.24 32.20 -1.44
N GLN A 450 -7.40 31.31 -0.89
CA GLN A 450 -6.67 30.27 -1.64
C GLN A 450 -6.60 28.99 -0.79
N GLN A 451 -6.93 27.83 -1.37
CA GLN A 451 -7.27 26.60 -0.63
C GLN A 451 -6.34 25.43 -1.01
N ILE A 452 -5.03 25.67 -0.88
CA ILE A 452 -3.96 24.68 -1.17
C ILE A 452 -3.84 23.63 -0.06
N THR A 453 -4.09 24.01 1.19
CA THR A 453 -3.97 23.13 2.37
C THR A 453 -5.28 22.40 2.63
N SER A 454 -5.25 21.07 2.58
CA SER A 454 -6.44 20.21 2.52
C SER A 454 -6.33 18.96 3.40
N THR A 455 -7.40 18.19 3.52
CA THR A 455 -7.37 16.86 4.16
C THR A 455 -6.37 15.88 3.52
N PHE A 456 -5.93 16.14 2.27
CA PHE A 456 -4.88 15.34 1.64
C PHE A 456 -3.51 15.58 2.28
N ASP A 457 -3.21 16.81 2.72
CA ASP A 457 -1.98 17.14 3.42
C ASP A 457 -1.88 16.42 4.76
N VAL A 458 -3.00 16.36 5.51
CA VAL A 458 -3.10 15.58 6.76
C VAL A 458 -2.95 14.08 6.46
N THR A 459 -3.57 13.59 5.37
CA THR A 459 -3.41 12.20 4.90
C THR A 459 -1.95 11.87 4.59
N LEU A 460 -1.20 12.79 3.97
CA LEU A 460 0.21 12.63 3.66
C LEU A 460 1.10 12.74 4.91
N GLY A 461 0.76 13.60 5.88
CA GLY A 461 1.41 13.65 7.19
C GLY A 461 1.31 12.32 7.94
N VAL A 462 0.11 11.74 8.02
CA VAL A 462 -0.10 10.41 8.62
C VAL A 462 0.59 9.30 7.82
N LEU A 463 0.61 9.41 6.48
CA LEU A 463 1.35 8.47 5.62
C LEU A 463 2.86 8.55 5.88
N ALA A 464 3.43 9.74 6.07
CA ALA A 464 4.83 9.94 6.44
C ALA A 464 5.16 9.31 7.81
N VAL A 465 4.28 9.43 8.79
CA VAL A 465 4.39 8.72 10.08
C VAL A 465 4.33 7.19 9.88
N CYS A 466 3.47 6.69 8.99
CA CYS A 466 3.43 5.26 8.65
C CYS A 466 4.74 4.78 7.97
N ILE A 467 5.35 5.63 7.13
CA ILE A 467 6.65 5.37 6.49
C ILE A 467 7.79 5.34 7.54
N LEU A 468 7.80 6.28 8.49
CA LEU A 468 8.72 6.28 9.64
C LEU A 468 8.60 4.98 10.46
N VAL A 469 7.38 4.58 10.81
CA VAL A 469 7.13 3.33 11.55
C VAL A 469 7.62 2.11 10.75
N ALA A 470 7.38 2.06 9.44
CA ALA A 470 7.91 1.01 8.58
C ALA A 470 9.46 0.99 8.54
N ALA A 471 10.12 2.15 8.48
CA ALA A 471 11.58 2.27 8.50
C ALA A 471 12.19 1.79 9.83
N ILE A 472 11.58 2.13 10.97
CA ILE A 472 11.99 1.65 12.30
C ILE A 472 11.84 0.12 12.39
N ILE A 473 10.69 -0.42 11.97
CA ILE A 473 10.38 -1.86 12.05
C ILE A 473 11.34 -2.67 11.17
N THR A 474 11.51 -2.28 9.90
CA THR A 474 12.45 -2.94 8.97
C THR A 474 13.88 -2.88 9.50
N GLY A 475 14.37 -1.70 9.87
CA GLY A 475 15.71 -1.52 10.44
C GLY A 475 16.00 -2.41 11.65
N HIS A 476 15.02 -2.61 12.54
CA HIS A 476 15.15 -3.52 13.68
C HIS A 476 15.23 -4.99 13.26
N PHE A 477 14.50 -5.41 12.22
CA PHE A 477 14.60 -6.76 11.67
C PHE A 477 15.93 -7.00 10.96
N SER A 478 16.38 -6.09 10.09
CA SER A 478 17.66 -6.21 9.37
C SER A 478 18.84 -6.24 10.36
N GLY A 479 18.83 -5.39 11.39
CA GLY A 479 19.82 -5.41 12.47
C GLY A 479 19.81 -6.70 13.31
N ARG A 480 18.63 -7.26 13.61
CA ARG A 480 18.49 -8.58 14.25
C ARG A 480 18.99 -9.72 13.35
N ARG A 481 18.78 -9.63 12.02
CA ARG A 481 19.24 -10.61 11.03
C ARG A 481 20.76 -10.60 10.89
N LEU A 482 21.37 -9.43 10.75
CA LEU A 482 22.83 -9.24 10.72
C LEU A 482 23.49 -9.82 11.98
N ARG A 483 23.00 -9.47 13.18
CA ARG A 483 23.50 -10.03 14.45
C ARG A 483 23.36 -11.56 14.53
N ARG A 484 22.31 -12.15 13.95
CA ARG A 484 22.13 -13.61 13.85
C ARG A 484 23.07 -14.25 12.84
N GLN A 485 23.33 -13.60 11.70
CA GLN A 485 24.28 -14.08 10.68
C GLN A 485 25.71 -14.01 11.21
N GLN A 486 26.11 -12.90 11.84
CA GLN A 486 27.40 -12.76 12.52
C GLN A 486 27.60 -13.87 13.57
N ARG A 487 26.65 -14.05 14.50
CA ARG A 487 26.72 -15.15 15.49
C ARG A 487 26.81 -16.55 14.86
N ARG A 488 26.15 -16.80 13.73
CA ARG A 488 26.28 -18.06 12.98
C ARG A 488 27.65 -18.20 12.30
N ALA A 489 28.20 -17.13 11.74
CA ALA A 489 29.53 -17.13 11.16
C ALA A 489 30.62 -17.37 12.23
N THR A 490 30.54 -16.68 13.37
CA THR A 490 31.41 -16.93 14.53
C THR A 490 31.28 -18.38 15.00
N ARG A 491 30.05 -18.90 15.17
CA ARG A 491 29.85 -20.30 15.61
C ARG A 491 30.33 -21.34 14.58
N LYS A 492 30.31 -21.04 13.28
CA LYS A 492 30.90 -21.89 12.23
C LYS A 492 32.44 -21.80 12.20
N ARG A 493 33.01 -20.65 12.55
CA ARG A 493 34.47 -20.42 12.65
C ARG A 493 35.09 -20.92 13.97
N VAL A 494 34.25 -21.15 14.98
CA VAL A 494 34.58 -21.76 16.29
C VAL A 494 34.01 -23.19 16.39
N ALA A 495 33.69 -23.82 15.24
CA ALA A 495 33.59 -25.28 15.20
C ALA A 495 35.03 -25.83 15.40
N PRO A 496 35.26 -26.71 16.38
CA PRO A 496 36.62 -27.13 16.72
C PRO A 496 37.25 -27.94 15.58
N ALA A 497 38.52 -27.68 15.29
CA ALA A 497 39.35 -28.47 14.35
C ALA A 497 39.75 -29.86 14.92
N GLY A 498 38.92 -30.40 15.80
CA GLY A 498 39.08 -31.65 16.54
C GLY A 498 37.76 -32.39 16.71
N ALA A 499 36.86 -32.26 15.73
CA ALA A 499 35.87 -33.31 15.52
C ALA A 499 36.65 -34.58 15.09
N PRO A 500 36.49 -35.72 15.78
CA PRO A 500 37.18 -36.94 15.38
C PRO A 500 36.80 -37.33 13.95
N PRO A 501 37.70 -38.00 13.20
CA PRO A 501 37.33 -38.56 11.90
C PRO A 501 36.11 -39.47 12.06
N PRO A 502 35.23 -39.58 11.05
CA PRO A 502 34.16 -40.57 11.09
C PRO A 502 34.79 -41.95 11.31
N PRO A 503 34.18 -42.82 12.14
CA PRO A 503 34.68 -44.18 12.30
C PRO A 503 34.76 -44.82 10.91
N VAL A 504 35.91 -45.44 10.62
CA VAL A 504 36.11 -46.15 9.35
C VAL A 504 35.02 -47.20 9.24
N ALA A 505 34.11 -47.02 8.28
CA ALA A 505 33.08 -48.02 8.01
C ALA A 505 33.80 -49.32 7.64
N GLU A 506 33.60 -50.35 8.45
CA GLU A 506 34.27 -51.64 8.30
C GLU A 506 34.05 -52.16 6.88
N GLN A 507 35.13 -52.30 6.12
CA GLN A 507 35.06 -52.84 4.76
C GLN A 507 34.64 -54.30 4.85
N THR A 508 33.34 -54.55 4.69
CA THR A 508 32.79 -55.91 4.71
C THR A 508 33.49 -56.74 3.64
N THR A 509 34.24 -57.75 4.08
CA THR A 509 35.10 -58.59 3.24
C THR A 509 34.26 -59.44 2.29
N ARG A 510 33.92 -58.86 1.13
CA ARG A 510 33.23 -59.56 0.05
C ARG A 510 34.19 -60.54 -0.62
N ILE A 511 34.03 -61.82 -0.29
CA ILE A 511 34.77 -62.93 -0.89
C ILE A 511 34.50 -62.96 -2.41
N PRO A 512 35.52 -62.84 -3.28
CA PRO A 512 35.37 -63.05 -4.71
C PRO A 512 35.30 -64.55 -5.01
N VAL A 513 34.24 -64.99 -5.69
CA VAL A 513 34.15 -66.35 -6.23
C VAL A 513 34.88 -66.40 -7.57
N PRO A 514 35.82 -67.34 -7.80
CA PRO A 514 36.54 -67.45 -9.06
C PRO A 514 35.71 -68.18 -10.14
N GLY A 515 35.62 -67.61 -11.35
CA GLY A 515 35.03 -68.31 -12.50
C GLY A 515 34.79 -67.44 -13.73
N ALA A 516 35.20 -67.97 -14.90
CA ALA A 516 34.92 -67.52 -16.26
C ALA A 516 35.57 -66.22 -16.79
N ALA A 517 36.28 -66.39 -17.91
CA ALA A 517 36.73 -65.38 -18.87
C ALA A 517 36.92 -66.09 -20.24
N PRO A 518 37.10 -65.39 -21.38
CA PRO A 518 36.65 -64.05 -21.76
C PRO A 518 35.63 -64.16 -22.92
N PRO A 519 35.43 -63.11 -23.75
CA PRO A 519 36.01 -63.19 -25.10
C PRO A 519 36.75 -61.92 -25.55
N SER A 520 37.53 -62.05 -26.64
CA SER A 520 38.35 -61.00 -27.25
C SER A 520 37.73 -60.46 -28.54
N ALA A 521 37.96 -59.19 -28.88
CA ALA A 521 37.63 -58.62 -30.20
C ALA A 521 38.52 -57.42 -30.60
N ALA A 522 39.35 -57.66 -31.64
CA ALA A 522 39.94 -56.69 -32.58
C ALA A 522 40.93 -55.61 -32.06
N ALA A 523 41.76 -55.12 -32.99
CA ALA A 523 42.81 -54.12 -32.80
C ALA A 523 42.93 -53.19 -34.02
N THR A 524 43.67 -52.09 -33.90
CA THR A 524 44.22 -51.32 -35.04
C THR A 524 45.49 -50.57 -34.60
N THR A 525 46.48 -50.49 -35.49
CA THR A 525 47.84 -50.01 -35.21
C THR A 525 48.22 -48.82 -36.09
N ARG A 526 48.99 -47.84 -35.58
CA ARG A 526 49.97 -47.11 -36.41
C ARG A 526 51.12 -46.52 -35.59
N ILE A 527 52.28 -46.40 -36.25
CA ILE A 527 53.60 -45.96 -35.72
C ILE A 527 54.30 -45.14 -36.81
N GLN A 528 55.09 -44.13 -36.43
CA GLN A 528 56.27 -43.49 -37.08
C GLN A 528 56.34 -41.99 -36.69
N THR A 529 57.48 -41.27 -36.67
CA THR A 529 58.85 -41.52 -37.18
C THR A 529 59.94 -40.93 -36.22
N GLY A 530 61.23 -40.93 -36.60
CA GLY A 530 62.38 -40.73 -35.71
C GLY A 530 63.15 -39.36 -35.71
N PRO A 531 64.33 -39.29 -35.05
CA PRO A 531 65.16 -38.09 -34.73
C PRO A 531 66.26 -37.81 -35.81
N PRO A 532 67.31 -36.91 -35.67
CA PRO A 532 67.94 -36.34 -34.45
C PRO A 532 68.59 -34.92 -34.50
N THR A 533 69.37 -34.59 -33.44
CA THR A 533 70.45 -33.55 -33.28
C THR A 533 70.05 -32.05 -33.24
N THR A 534 70.69 -31.13 -32.47
CA THR A 534 71.91 -31.17 -31.60
C THR A 534 71.96 -30.02 -30.55
N GLN A 535 72.73 -30.22 -29.45
CA GLN A 535 73.38 -29.20 -28.55
C GLN A 535 72.46 -28.27 -27.71
N LEU A 536 72.79 -27.73 -26.51
CA LEU A 536 73.84 -27.87 -25.46
C LEU A 536 73.30 -27.13 -24.18
N ALA A 537 73.84 -27.11 -22.93
CA ALA A 537 75.05 -27.64 -22.29
C ALA A 537 74.77 -28.15 -20.83
N GLN A 538 75.50 -27.68 -19.80
CA GLN A 538 75.54 -28.17 -18.40
C GLN A 538 75.77 -27.04 -17.37
N GLY A 539 75.54 -27.29 -16.06
CA GLY A 539 75.93 -26.42 -14.92
C GLY A 539 77.30 -26.83 -14.31
N PRO A 540 77.55 -26.75 -12.97
CA PRO A 540 76.79 -26.14 -11.86
C PRO A 540 77.65 -25.27 -10.89
N ARG A 541 77.07 -24.68 -9.81
CA ARG A 541 77.80 -24.35 -8.55
C ARG A 541 76.87 -24.03 -7.36
N ILE A 542 77.44 -24.00 -6.15
CA ILE A 542 76.77 -23.91 -4.84
C ILE A 542 77.06 -22.55 -4.18
N PHE A 543 76.12 -21.99 -3.41
CA PHE A 543 76.47 -21.27 -2.18
C PHE A 543 75.43 -21.47 -1.07
N ARG A 544 75.80 -21.10 0.17
CA ARG A 544 75.18 -21.50 1.45
C ARG A 544 74.71 -20.28 2.25
N GLY A 545 73.75 -20.45 3.16
CA GLY A 545 73.15 -19.32 3.90
C GLY A 545 72.38 -19.72 5.18
N ASP A 546 72.88 -20.71 5.91
CA ASP A 546 72.57 -20.88 7.35
C ASP A 546 73.22 -19.70 8.13
N ASP A 547 72.90 -19.34 9.38
CA ASP A 547 72.49 -20.19 10.50
C ASP A 547 71.89 -19.37 11.69
N SER A 548 71.18 -20.05 12.60
CA SER A 548 71.03 -19.88 14.09
C SER A 548 71.03 -18.48 14.80
N THR A 549 70.53 -18.24 16.03
CA THR A 549 69.65 -18.94 17.01
C THR A 549 69.20 -17.95 18.13
N THR A 550 68.26 -18.37 19.01
CA THR A 550 67.79 -17.70 20.27
C THR A 550 66.96 -16.40 20.11
N GLY A 551 66.08 -16.00 21.05
CA GLY A 551 65.57 -16.68 22.26
C GLY A 551 64.65 -15.79 23.15
N GLN A 552 64.00 -16.42 24.14
CA GLN A 552 63.20 -15.83 25.25
C GLN A 552 61.79 -15.26 25.00
N ILE A 553 61.00 -15.23 26.08
CA ILE A 553 59.59 -14.81 26.22
C ILE A 553 59.51 -13.80 27.37
N PRO A 554 58.69 -12.74 27.26
CA PRO A 554 57.88 -12.32 28.42
C PRO A 554 56.39 -12.16 28.09
N VAL A 555 55.52 -12.47 29.06
CA VAL A 555 54.06 -12.25 28.99
C VAL A 555 53.65 -11.03 29.84
N PRO A 556 52.96 -10.02 29.28
CA PRO A 556 52.25 -9.01 30.06
C PRO A 556 50.85 -9.49 30.48
N LYS A 557 50.49 -9.31 31.76
CA LYS A 557 49.12 -9.51 32.29
C LYS A 557 48.18 -8.37 31.88
N PRO A 558 46.85 -8.58 31.89
CA PRO A 558 45.88 -7.54 31.55
C PRO A 558 45.74 -6.50 32.66
N GLN A 559 45.59 -5.23 32.28
CA GLN A 559 45.24 -4.15 33.22
C GLN A 559 43.73 -3.94 33.27
N ILE A 560 43.18 -3.90 34.49
CA ILE A 560 41.80 -3.50 34.77
C ILE A 560 41.86 -2.05 35.26
N TYR A 561 40.99 -1.18 34.75
CA TYR A 561 40.85 0.18 35.27
C TYR A 561 39.41 0.45 35.69
N ARG A 562 39.23 0.90 36.93
CA ARG A 562 38.03 1.53 37.48
C ARG A 562 38.46 2.68 38.41
N PRO A 563 37.67 3.75 38.52
CA PRO A 563 38.07 4.97 39.23
C PRO A 563 37.92 4.84 40.75
N PRO A 564 38.57 5.74 41.48
CA PRO A 564 37.85 6.49 42.52
C PRO A 564 37.98 8.02 42.36
N ASN A 565 37.09 8.70 43.08
CA ASN A 565 36.76 10.12 43.04
C ASN A 565 37.92 11.11 43.24
N SER A 566 37.78 12.27 42.61
CA SER A 566 37.96 13.59 43.22
C SER A 566 36.80 14.49 42.76
#